data_AF-A0A7S1BW18-F1
#
_entry.id   AF-A0A7S1BW18-F1
#
_cell.length_a   1.000
_cell.length_b   1.000
_cell.length_c   1.000
_cell.angle_alpha   90.00
_cell.angle_beta   90.00
_cell.angle_gamma   90.00
#
_symmetry.space_group_name_H-M   'P 1'
#
loop_
_entity.id
_entity.type
_entity.pdbx_description
1 polymer ?
#
loop_
_entity_poly.entity_id
_entity_poly.type
_entity_poly.pdbx_seq_one_letter_code
_entity_poly.pdbx_strand_id
1 'polypeptide(L)'
;MANHNLDSTKFDPASDHGSIARENICKDDVSLMEKTGASFRQYACFQRTARIGANHRISKLSEADRAVLPHALISGSDAFKEREKLMVEAEIRNQFFFDNVLMSMGMEHSQDPAAAGEEVVPDDTAGKVRSVLKSVAREWTAEGAREREECYGPIMAGLKEYVDRGRRVLVPGAGLGRLALDIYLQGYECCGNEFTFHMLLVFLNFACVQLFLSDFILNHCGTEPPGLSFQISPWLGAKINVNKIDDLTRTTTVPDIDPRRTLESQAEEVKALNLDFSMVAGEFCEMYGQSKEEGRWDAVASCFFLDTAPSIAEYLRVIHRCLSTGGVLVNFGPLLYHWSGPSLRPSQSIDMYYKK
;
A
#
# COMPACT_ATOMS: atom_id res chain seq x y z
N MET A 1 50.39 -21.58 -0.10
CA MET A 1 50.62 -20.14 -0.38
C MET A 1 49.57 -19.76 -1.41
N ALA A 2 48.58 -18.91 -1.19
CA ALA A 2 48.40 -17.87 -0.18
C ALA A 2 46.93 -17.83 0.30
N ASN A 3 46.77 -17.47 1.57
CA ASN A 3 45.51 -17.11 2.22
C ASN A 3 44.98 -15.79 1.67
N HIS A 4 43.66 -15.64 1.57
CA HIS A 4 43.02 -14.35 1.84
C HIS A 4 41.76 -14.54 2.67
N ASN A 5 41.90 -14.20 3.95
CA ASN A 5 40.81 -13.89 4.88
C ASN A 5 40.03 -12.68 4.37
N LEU A 6 38.70 -12.75 4.40
CA LEU A 6 37.85 -11.56 4.44
C LEU A 6 37.48 -11.34 5.90
N ASP A 7 38.22 -10.40 6.50
CA ASP A 7 38.04 -9.91 7.86
C ASP A 7 36.97 -8.82 7.89
N SER A 8 36.31 -8.78 9.05
CA SER A 8 35.35 -7.79 9.55
C SER A 8 35.63 -6.34 9.13
N THR A 9 34.66 -5.69 8.48
CA THR A 9 34.73 -4.25 8.23
C THR A 9 34.10 -3.46 9.37
N LYS A 10 34.99 -2.74 10.05
CA LYS A 10 34.74 -1.67 11.01
C LYS A 10 33.89 -0.55 10.40
N PHE A 11 33.05 0.03 11.25
CA PHE A 11 32.22 1.21 10.99
C PHE A 11 33.12 2.46 10.89
N ASP A 12 33.11 3.15 9.75
CA ASP A 12 33.75 4.45 9.53
C ASP A 12 32.65 5.53 9.35
N PRO A 13 32.51 6.53 10.25
CA PRO A 13 31.35 7.43 10.27
C PRO A 13 31.37 8.56 9.23
N ALA A 14 32.30 8.57 8.28
CA ALA A 14 32.53 9.72 7.40
C ALA A 14 32.29 9.48 5.90
N SER A 15 31.72 8.34 5.49
CA SER A 15 31.36 8.12 4.07
C SER A 15 29.93 8.57 3.77
N ASP A 16 29.85 9.53 2.85
CA ASP A 16 28.68 10.09 2.17
C ASP A 16 27.62 9.02 1.81
N HIS A 17 26.65 8.80 2.69
CA HIS A 17 25.52 7.89 2.49
C HIS A 17 24.30 8.64 1.98
N GLY A 18 24.32 8.97 0.68
CA GLY A 18 23.20 9.56 -0.05
C GLY A 18 22.98 8.96 -1.44
N SER A 19 23.56 7.80 -1.73
CA SER A 19 23.39 7.11 -3.00
C SER A 19 22.88 5.70 -2.75
N ILE A 20 21.55 5.58 -2.68
CA ILE A 20 20.87 4.32 -3.00
C ILE A 20 21.35 3.94 -4.40
N ALA A 21 21.88 2.73 -4.57
CA ALA A 21 22.37 2.23 -5.84
C ALA A 21 21.31 2.41 -6.94
N ARG A 22 21.51 3.41 -7.80
CA ARG A 22 20.68 3.74 -8.98
C ARG A 22 20.92 2.78 -10.15
N GLU A 23 21.53 1.62 -9.89
CA GLU A 23 21.82 0.64 -10.92
C GLU A 23 20.62 -0.29 -11.07
N ASN A 24 19.82 -0.05 -12.12
CA ASN A 24 18.68 -0.83 -12.61
C ASN A 24 17.26 -0.36 -12.26
N ILE A 25 17.01 0.95 -12.09
CA ILE A 25 15.63 1.46 -12.20
C ILE A 25 15.40 1.81 -13.69
N CYS A 26 14.44 1.16 -14.34
CA CYS A 26 14.10 1.49 -15.72
C CYS A 26 13.57 2.94 -15.78
N LYS A 27 13.81 3.66 -16.89
CA LYS A 27 13.23 5.01 -17.08
C LYS A 27 11.70 5.00 -16.94
N ASP A 28 11.08 3.89 -17.29
CA ASP A 28 9.63 3.68 -17.18
C ASP A 28 9.17 3.60 -15.71
N ASP A 29 9.97 3.00 -14.83
CA ASP A 29 9.68 2.89 -13.39
C ASP A 29 9.78 4.25 -12.70
N VAL A 30 10.79 5.05 -13.05
CA VAL A 30 10.90 6.44 -12.55
C VAL A 30 9.69 7.26 -12.99
N SER A 31 9.27 7.13 -14.26
CA SER A 31 8.09 7.83 -14.76
C SER A 31 6.81 7.40 -14.04
N LEU A 32 6.65 6.11 -13.75
CA LEU A 32 5.49 5.59 -13.03
C LEU A 32 5.47 6.00 -11.56
N MET A 33 6.63 6.05 -10.92
CA MET A 33 6.81 6.56 -9.56
C MET A 33 6.43 8.04 -9.49
N GLU A 34 6.90 8.88 -10.42
CA GLU A 34 6.53 10.31 -10.48
C GLU A 34 5.03 10.51 -10.71
N LYS A 35 4.41 9.74 -11.62
CA LYS A 35 2.96 9.78 -11.82
C LYS A 35 2.17 9.38 -10.57
N THR A 36 2.70 8.44 -9.80
CA THR A 36 2.13 8.05 -8.51
C THR A 36 2.32 9.16 -7.47
N GLY A 37 3.48 9.81 -7.45
CA GLY A 37 3.73 10.97 -6.61
C GLY A 37 2.74 12.11 -6.87
N ALA A 38 2.54 12.45 -8.15
CA ALA A 38 1.57 13.46 -8.58
C ALA A 38 0.14 13.11 -8.16
N SER A 39 -0.25 11.83 -8.22
CA SER A 39 -1.60 11.42 -7.81
C SER A 39 -1.84 11.61 -6.31
N PHE A 40 -0.82 11.37 -5.48
CA PHE A 40 -0.84 11.65 -4.04
C PHE A 40 -0.87 13.14 -3.75
N ARG A 41 -0.05 13.96 -4.43
CA ARG A 41 -0.06 15.43 -4.29
C ARG A 41 -1.42 16.07 -4.58
N GLN A 42 -2.17 15.50 -5.52
CA GLN A 42 -3.42 16.05 -6.01
C GLN A 42 -4.67 15.48 -5.31
N TYR A 43 -4.55 14.62 -4.28
CA TYR A 43 -5.70 13.97 -3.64
C TYR A 43 -6.80 14.95 -3.19
N ALA A 44 -6.45 16.00 -2.44
CA ALA A 44 -7.41 17.00 -1.97
C ALA A 44 -8.04 17.78 -3.14
N CYS A 45 -7.30 18.00 -4.22
CA CYS A 45 -7.83 18.63 -5.44
C CYS A 45 -8.94 17.77 -6.05
N PHE A 46 -8.74 16.45 -6.17
CA PHE A 46 -9.76 15.52 -6.68
C PHE A 46 -11.00 15.47 -5.80
N GLN A 47 -10.82 15.40 -4.48
CA GLN A 47 -11.94 15.35 -3.54
C GLN A 47 -12.74 16.66 -3.54
N ARG A 48 -12.04 17.81 -3.53
CA ARG A 48 -12.65 19.13 -3.63
C ARG A 48 -13.44 19.29 -4.92
N THR A 49 -12.86 18.89 -6.05
CA THR A 49 -13.53 18.97 -7.37
C THR A 49 -14.78 18.11 -7.39
N ALA A 50 -14.71 16.88 -6.86
CA ALA A 50 -15.88 16.00 -6.76
C ALA A 50 -16.99 16.59 -5.87
N ARG A 51 -16.63 17.20 -4.74
CA ARG A 51 -17.56 17.88 -3.82
C ARG A 51 -18.20 19.11 -4.46
N ILE A 52 -17.40 20.00 -5.05
CA ILE A 52 -17.91 21.18 -5.77
C ILE A 52 -18.87 20.76 -6.89
N GLY A 53 -18.51 19.75 -7.68
CA GLY A 53 -19.35 19.21 -8.74
C GLY A 53 -20.67 18.64 -8.22
N ALA A 54 -20.66 17.95 -7.06
CA ALA A 54 -21.88 17.46 -6.42
C ALA A 54 -22.79 18.61 -5.96
N ASN A 55 -22.23 19.62 -5.29
CA ASN A 55 -22.96 20.80 -4.85
C ASN A 55 -23.52 21.59 -6.05
N HIS A 56 -22.76 21.69 -7.14
CA HIS A 56 -23.21 22.33 -8.36
C HIS A 56 -24.42 21.61 -8.97
N ARG A 57 -24.41 20.28 -9.06
CA ARG A 57 -25.57 19.50 -9.54
C ARG A 57 -26.82 19.77 -8.71
N ILE A 58 -26.69 19.81 -7.38
CA ILE A 58 -27.82 20.12 -6.49
C ILE A 58 -28.32 21.55 -6.71
N SER A 59 -27.42 22.51 -6.94
CA SER A 59 -27.79 23.90 -7.21
C SER A 59 -28.59 24.09 -8.51
N LYS A 60 -28.49 23.15 -9.45
CA LYS A 60 -29.21 23.17 -10.73
C LYS A 60 -30.60 22.54 -10.67
N LEU A 61 -30.96 21.91 -9.54
CA LEU A 61 -32.30 21.36 -9.34
C LEU A 61 -33.35 22.47 -9.23
N SER A 62 -34.59 22.14 -9.58
CA SER A 62 -35.72 23.06 -9.43
C SER A 62 -35.92 23.44 -7.95
N GLU A 63 -36.64 24.52 -7.68
CA GLU A 63 -36.94 24.91 -6.30
C GLU A 63 -37.79 23.85 -5.58
N ALA A 64 -38.75 23.23 -6.30
CA ALA A 64 -39.58 22.15 -5.77
C ALA A 64 -38.73 20.91 -5.39
N ASP A 65 -37.76 20.53 -6.23
CA ASP A 65 -36.88 19.39 -5.93
C ASP A 65 -35.93 19.71 -4.77
N ARG A 66 -35.41 20.94 -4.70
CA ARG A 66 -34.54 21.35 -3.58
C ARG A 66 -35.30 21.41 -2.25
N ALA A 67 -36.59 21.76 -2.27
CA ALA A 67 -37.40 21.85 -1.06
C ALA A 67 -37.58 20.50 -0.34
N VAL A 68 -37.45 19.37 -1.04
CA VAL A 68 -37.55 18.02 -0.44
C VAL A 68 -36.21 17.42 -0.03
N LEU A 69 -35.09 18.08 -0.34
CA LEU A 69 -33.76 17.58 0.03
C LEU A 69 -33.44 17.89 1.50
N PRO A 70 -32.60 17.06 2.14
CA PRO A 70 -32.06 17.36 3.47
C PRO A 70 -31.36 18.73 3.49
N HIS A 71 -31.54 19.50 4.57
CA HIS A 71 -30.91 20.82 4.71
C HIS A 71 -29.40 20.79 4.53
N ALA A 72 -28.72 19.70 4.91
CA ALA A 72 -27.28 19.52 4.71
C ALA A 72 -26.83 19.56 3.24
N LEU A 73 -27.75 19.36 2.28
CA LEU A 73 -27.46 19.45 0.84
C LEU A 73 -27.82 20.83 0.24
N ILE A 74 -28.52 21.68 1.00
CA ILE A 74 -29.00 22.97 0.52
C ILE A 74 -28.01 24.07 0.89
N SER A 75 -27.37 24.64 -0.14
CA SER A 75 -26.41 25.74 0.02
C SER A 75 -26.98 26.89 0.83
N GLY A 76 -26.20 27.38 1.80
CA GLY A 76 -26.56 28.49 2.69
C GLY A 76 -27.19 28.07 4.02
N SER A 77 -27.70 26.85 4.15
CA SER A 77 -28.18 26.34 5.44
C SER A 77 -27.01 26.12 6.42
N ASP A 78 -27.27 26.18 7.72
CA ASP A 78 -26.22 25.93 8.72
C ASP A 78 -25.76 24.47 8.70
N ALA A 79 -26.67 23.53 8.43
CA ALA A 79 -26.33 22.11 8.25
C ALA A 79 -25.42 21.88 7.03
N PHE A 80 -25.58 22.65 5.95
CA PHE A 80 -24.70 22.59 4.78
C PHE A 80 -23.31 23.13 5.12
N LYS A 81 -23.23 24.26 5.83
CA LYS A 81 -21.93 24.84 6.25
C LYS A 81 -21.15 23.87 7.13
N GLU A 82 -21.83 23.21 8.08
CA GLU A 82 -21.18 22.23 8.95
C GLU A 82 -20.72 21.00 8.16
N ARG A 83 -21.56 20.46 7.26
CA ARG A 83 -21.16 19.37 6.37
C ARG A 83 -19.92 19.73 5.54
N GLU A 84 -19.90 20.92 4.94
CA GLU A 84 -18.76 21.37 4.13
C GLU A 84 -17.48 21.51 4.96
N LYS A 85 -17.59 22.04 6.18
CA LYS A 85 -16.47 22.13 7.12
C LYS A 85 -15.88 20.74 7.41
N LEU A 86 -16.72 19.78 7.82
CA LEU A 86 -16.29 18.41 8.12
C LEU A 86 -15.64 17.72 6.91
N MET A 87 -16.18 17.94 5.70
CA MET A 87 -15.58 17.41 4.47
C MET A 87 -14.21 18.02 4.19
N VAL A 88 -14.08 19.35 4.28
CA VAL A 88 -12.80 20.05 4.05
C VAL A 88 -11.74 19.60 5.05
N GLU A 89 -12.09 19.44 6.33
CA GLU A 89 -11.17 18.91 7.34
C GLU A 89 -10.70 17.49 7.00
N ALA A 90 -11.61 16.62 6.54
CA ALA A 90 -11.26 15.27 6.11
C ALA A 90 -10.43 15.23 4.81
N GLU A 91 -10.63 16.18 3.89
CA GLU A 91 -9.81 16.37 2.69
C GLU A 91 -8.36 16.70 3.08
N ILE A 92 -8.18 17.72 3.94
CA ILE A 92 -6.87 18.19 4.41
C ILE A 92 -6.15 17.08 5.18
N ARG A 93 -6.86 16.39 6.07
CA ARG A 93 -6.31 15.29 6.88
C ARG A 93 -5.70 14.18 6.00
N ASN A 94 -6.44 13.74 4.99
CA ASN A 94 -5.97 12.71 4.08
C ASN A 94 -4.84 13.21 3.17
N GLN A 95 -4.89 14.47 2.71
CA GLN A 95 -3.78 15.06 1.95
C GLN A 95 -2.51 15.12 2.78
N PHE A 96 -2.62 15.51 4.05
CA PHE A 96 -1.50 15.54 4.98
C PHE A 96 -0.86 14.16 5.14
N PHE A 97 -1.67 13.10 5.25
CA PHE A 97 -1.15 11.73 5.26
C PHE A 97 -0.33 11.42 3.99
N PHE A 98 -0.85 11.71 2.80
CA PHE A 98 -0.13 11.48 1.55
C PHE A 98 1.12 12.35 1.40
N ASP A 99 1.09 13.61 1.84
CA ASP A 99 2.27 14.47 1.84
C ASP A 99 3.38 13.93 2.74
N ASN A 100 3.04 13.32 3.88
CA ASN A 100 4.01 12.63 4.73
C ASN A 100 4.59 11.38 4.06
N VAL A 101 3.77 10.64 3.28
CA VAL A 101 4.27 9.52 2.47
C VAL A 101 5.30 10.01 1.46
N LEU A 102 5.00 11.08 0.72
CA LEU A 102 5.91 11.67 -0.27
C LEU A 102 7.19 12.21 0.38
N MET A 103 7.05 12.94 1.49
CA MET A 103 8.18 13.50 2.24
C MET A 103 9.13 12.40 2.72
N SER A 104 8.59 11.28 3.23
CA SER A 104 9.41 10.14 3.67
C SER A 104 10.17 9.45 2.54
N MET A 105 9.83 9.73 1.29
CA MET A 105 10.52 9.22 0.10
C MET A 105 11.40 10.29 -0.56
N GLY A 106 11.50 11.50 0.02
CA GLY A 106 12.20 12.63 -0.57
C GLY A 106 11.54 13.13 -1.87
N MET A 107 10.25 12.86 -2.05
CA MET A 107 9.47 13.30 -3.22
C MET A 107 8.76 14.63 -2.92
N GLU A 108 8.52 15.42 -3.95
CA GLU A 108 7.73 16.65 -3.85
C GLU A 108 6.30 16.34 -3.35
N HIS A 109 5.81 17.15 -2.42
CA HIS A 109 4.49 17.06 -1.79
C HIS A 109 3.59 18.25 -2.16
N SER A 110 2.31 18.22 -1.77
CA SER A 110 1.32 19.21 -2.23
C SER A 110 1.60 20.67 -1.84
N GLN A 111 2.45 20.90 -0.84
CA GLN A 111 2.81 22.24 -0.36
C GLN A 111 4.08 22.81 -1.04
N ASP A 112 4.74 22.03 -1.90
CA ASP A 112 5.95 22.50 -2.56
C ASP A 112 5.63 23.49 -3.68
N PRO A 113 6.32 24.64 -3.78
CA PRO A 113 6.11 25.59 -4.87
C PRO A 113 6.36 24.99 -6.25
N ALA A 114 7.26 24.00 -6.35
CA ALA A 114 7.56 23.28 -7.61
C ALA A 114 6.39 22.42 -8.10
N ALA A 115 5.53 21.94 -7.18
CA ALA A 115 4.31 21.21 -7.52
C ALA A 115 3.21 22.13 -8.09
N ALA A 116 3.39 23.45 -8.06
CA ALA A 116 2.43 24.40 -8.62
C ALA A 116 2.51 24.39 -10.17
N GLY A 117 1.44 23.98 -10.82
CA GLY A 117 1.34 23.95 -12.28
C GLY A 117 1.57 22.58 -12.92
N GLU A 118 1.62 21.51 -12.11
CA GLU A 118 1.61 20.13 -12.63
C GLU A 118 0.37 19.83 -13.47
N GLU A 119 0.54 18.92 -14.43
CA GLU A 119 -0.55 18.40 -15.24
C GLU A 119 -1.56 17.63 -14.37
N VAL A 120 -2.85 17.81 -14.66
CA VAL A 120 -3.93 17.17 -13.90
C VAL A 120 -3.84 15.66 -14.08
N VAL A 121 -3.70 14.93 -12.98
CA VAL A 121 -3.65 13.45 -13.05
C VAL A 121 -5.01 12.91 -13.50
N PRO A 122 -5.06 11.94 -14.44
CA PRO A 122 -6.31 11.36 -14.92
C PRO A 122 -7.18 10.72 -13.81
N ASP A 123 -8.50 10.74 -14.01
CA ASP A 123 -9.50 10.27 -13.03
C ASP A 123 -9.33 8.80 -12.61
N ASP A 124 -8.84 7.93 -13.50
CA ASP A 124 -8.59 6.51 -13.22
C ASP A 124 -7.48 6.33 -12.18
N THR A 125 -6.45 7.16 -12.25
CA THR A 125 -5.31 7.20 -11.35
C THR A 125 -5.73 7.82 -10.01
N ALA A 126 -6.56 8.86 -10.01
CA ALA A 126 -7.18 9.40 -8.80
C ALA A 126 -8.07 8.36 -8.07
N GLY A 127 -8.74 7.48 -8.84
CA GLY A 127 -9.51 6.35 -8.31
C GLY A 127 -8.65 5.38 -7.49
N LYS A 128 -7.41 5.12 -7.93
CA LYS A 128 -6.46 4.24 -7.22
C LYS A 128 -6.07 4.81 -5.87
N VAL A 129 -5.84 6.11 -5.76
CA VAL A 129 -5.48 6.79 -4.49
C VAL A 129 -6.57 6.59 -3.42
N ARG A 130 -7.86 6.59 -3.81
CA ARG A 130 -8.95 6.28 -2.87
C ARG A 130 -8.90 4.83 -2.39
N SER A 131 -8.55 3.89 -3.26
CA SER A 131 -8.39 2.48 -2.88
C SER A 131 -7.19 2.27 -1.95
N VAL A 132 -6.13 3.08 -2.08
CA VAL A 132 -4.98 3.06 -1.16
C VAL A 132 -5.42 3.41 0.25
N LEU A 133 -6.20 4.48 0.47
CA LEU A 133 -6.70 4.82 1.83
C LEU A 133 -7.52 3.69 2.46
N LYS A 134 -8.33 2.98 1.66
CA LYS A 134 -9.08 1.81 2.13
C LYS A 134 -8.16 0.64 2.48
N SER A 135 -7.11 0.43 1.69
CA SER A 135 -6.10 -0.60 1.95
C SER A 135 -5.33 -0.28 3.23
N VAL A 136 -4.98 0.99 3.47
CA VAL A 136 -4.40 1.48 4.74
C VAL A 136 -5.34 1.18 5.91
N ALA A 137 -6.64 1.48 5.75
CA ALA A 137 -7.64 1.19 6.78
C ALA A 137 -7.71 -0.30 7.11
N ARG A 138 -7.74 -1.17 6.09
CA ARG A 138 -7.75 -2.63 6.25
C ARG A 138 -6.48 -3.15 6.94
N GLU A 139 -5.32 -2.75 6.45
CA GLU A 139 -4.05 -3.38 6.83
C GLU A 139 -3.41 -2.79 8.10
N TRP A 140 -3.62 -1.50 8.39
CA TRP A 140 -2.83 -0.78 9.40
C TRP A 140 -3.67 0.01 10.39
N THR A 141 -4.95 -0.33 10.57
CA THR A 141 -5.77 0.29 11.62
C THR A 141 -6.43 -0.76 12.50
N ALA A 142 -6.77 -0.37 13.73
CA ALA A 142 -7.47 -1.25 14.67
C ALA A 142 -8.87 -1.63 14.16
N GLU A 143 -9.51 -0.74 13.38
CA GLU A 143 -10.80 -1.01 12.75
C GLU A 143 -10.72 -2.16 11.73
N GLY A 144 -9.61 -2.26 11.00
CA GLY A 144 -9.36 -3.32 10.04
C GLY A 144 -9.08 -4.69 10.68
N ALA A 145 -8.88 -4.77 12.01
CA ALA A 145 -8.43 -5.99 12.68
C ALA A 145 -9.36 -7.18 12.46
N ARG A 146 -10.68 -6.98 12.51
CA ARG A 146 -11.65 -8.06 12.26
C ARG A 146 -11.56 -8.57 10.82
N GLU A 147 -11.44 -7.67 9.85
CA GLU A 147 -11.33 -8.05 8.44
C GLU A 147 -10.01 -8.79 8.18
N ARG A 148 -8.92 -8.37 8.82
CA ARG A 148 -7.64 -9.10 8.80
C ARG A 148 -7.79 -10.48 9.42
N GLU A 149 -8.42 -10.63 10.57
CA GLU A 149 -8.59 -11.95 11.20
C GLU A 149 -9.35 -12.93 10.29
N GLU A 150 -10.45 -12.49 9.68
CA GLU A 150 -11.25 -13.32 8.76
C GLU A 150 -10.48 -13.72 7.48
N CYS A 151 -9.52 -12.90 7.04
CA CYS A 151 -8.75 -13.17 5.82
C CYS A 151 -7.41 -13.86 6.09
N TYR A 152 -6.63 -13.32 7.04
CA TYR A 152 -5.29 -13.76 7.39
C TYR A 152 -5.33 -14.95 8.34
N GLY A 153 -6.29 -15.01 9.27
CA GLY A 153 -6.43 -16.12 10.21
C GLY A 153 -6.42 -17.50 9.55
N PRO A 154 -7.23 -17.76 8.51
CA PRO A 154 -7.18 -19.01 7.75
C PRO A 154 -5.83 -19.29 7.07
N ILE A 155 -5.15 -18.26 6.57
CA ILE A 155 -3.81 -18.39 5.97
C ILE A 155 -2.80 -18.79 7.04
N MET A 156 -2.80 -18.09 8.18
CA MET A 156 -1.90 -18.36 9.30
C MET A 156 -2.12 -19.76 9.88
N ALA A 157 -3.38 -20.21 9.96
CA ALA A 157 -3.72 -21.56 10.38
C ALA A 157 -3.19 -22.61 9.38
N GLY A 158 -3.36 -22.39 8.07
CA GLY A 158 -2.82 -23.26 7.04
C GLY A 158 -1.29 -23.33 7.07
N LEU A 159 -0.60 -22.20 7.22
CA LEU A 159 0.86 -22.20 7.37
C LEU A 159 1.29 -23.00 8.60
N LYS A 160 0.65 -22.79 9.76
CA LYS A 160 0.95 -23.51 10.99
C LYS A 160 0.70 -25.02 10.91
N GLU A 161 -0.29 -25.45 10.13
CA GLU A 161 -0.63 -26.86 9.96
C GLU A 161 0.34 -27.58 9.01
N TYR A 162 0.79 -26.92 7.94
CA TYR A 162 1.51 -27.56 6.84
C TYR A 162 2.99 -27.14 6.70
N VAL A 163 3.45 -26.13 7.44
CA VAL A 163 4.78 -25.53 7.28
C VAL A 163 5.45 -25.37 8.64
N ASP A 164 6.66 -25.91 8.79
CA ASP A 164 7.45 -25.72 10.00
C ASP A 164 7.88 -24.25 10.18
N ARG A 165 8.08 -23.81 11.44
CA ARG A 165 8.71 -22.51 11.71
C ARG A 165 10.12 -22.46 11.10
N GLY A 166 10.54 -21.27 10.72
CA GLY A 166 11.83 -20.97 10.09
C GLY A 166 11.91 -21.29 8.59
N ARG A 167 10.79 -21.71 7.99
CA ARG A 167 10.67 -21.96 6.55
C ARG A 167 10.35 -20.69 5.78
N ARG A 168 10.61 -20.73 4.47
CA ARG A 168 10.47 -19.57 3.57
C ARG A 168 9.07 -19.47 2.99
N VAL A 169 8.41 -18.35 3.23
CA VAL A 169 7.06 -18.05 2.77
C VAL A 169 7.09 -16.85 1.82
N LEU A 170 6.54 -17.04 0.63
CA LEU A 170 6.34 -15.99 -0.37
C LEU A 170 4.90 -15.46 -0.29
N VAL A 171 4.74 -14.14 -0.22
CA VAL A 171 3.44 -13.46 -0.20
C VAL A 171 3.30 -12.62 -1.47
N PRO A 172 2.74 -13.16 -2.56
CA PRO A 172 2.55 -12.41 -3.79
C PRO A 172 1.34 -11.46 -3.66
N GLY A 173 1.45 -10.26 -4.21
CA GLY A 173 0.45 -9.21 -4.04
C GLY A 173 0.32 -8.79 -2.57
N ALA A 174 1.45 -8.54 -1.91
CA ALA A 174 1.53 -8.27 -0.49
C ALA A 174 0.85 -6.96 -0.07
N GLY A 175 0.44 -6.09 -1.00
CA GLY A 175 -0.24 -4.84 -0.69
C GLY A 175 0.63 -3.93 0.16
N LEU A 176 0.13 -3.53 1.33
CA LEU A 176 0.89 -2.72 2.30
C LEU A 176 1.73 -3.57 3.26
N GLY A 177 1.89 -4.87 2.99
CA GLY A 177 2.85 -5.74 3.68
C GLY A 177 2.41 -6.23 5.06
N ARG A 178 1.17 -5.99 5.50
CA ARG A 178 0.73 -6.40 6.85
C ARG A 178 0.74 -7.92 7.02
N LEU A 179 0.21 -8.66 6.04
CA LEU A 179 0.21 -10.13 6.10
C LEU A 179 1.63 -10.69 6.12
N ALA A 180 2.53 -10.12 5.32
CA ALA A 180 3.93 -10.54 5.29
C ALA A 180 4.61 -10.30 6.66
N LEU A 181 4.33 -9.16 7.30
CA LEU A 181 4.80 -8.89 8.66
C LEU A 181 4.22 -9.89 9.66
N ASP A 182 2.90 -10.14 9.65
CA ASP A 182 2.25 -11.06 10.58
C ASP A 182 2.80 -12.50 10.42
N ILE A 183 3.09 -12.94 9.19
CA ILE A 183 3.78 -14.21 8.89
C ILE A 183 5.19 -14.22 9.49
N TYR A 184 5.97 -13.18 9.25
CA TYR A 184 7.31 -13.07 9.81
C TYR A 184 7.32 -13.15 11.34
N LEU A 185 6.37 -12.47 12.00
CA LEU A 185 6.24 -12.45 13.45
C LEU A 185 5.80 -13.80 14.06
N GLN A 186 5.25 -14.73 13.27
CA GLN A 186 5.03 -16.11 13.72
C GLN A 186 6.28 -16.99 13.61
N GLY A 187 7.40 -16.44 13.14
CA GLY A 187 8.68 -17.13 13.03
C GLY A 187 8.85 -17.88 11.72
N TYR A 188 8.40 -17.31 10.60
CA TYR A 188 8.73 -17.76 9.25
C TYR A 188 9.67 -16.75 8.59
N GLU A 189 10.56 -17.20 7.71
CA GLU A 189 11.24 -16.28 6.79
C GLU A 189 10.21 -15.83 5.75
N CYS A 190 10.07 -14.53 5.54
CA CYS A 190 8.98 -14.00 4.73
C CYS A 190 9.48 -13.00 3.68
N CYS A 191 9.03 -13.20 2.45
CA CYS A 191 9.20 -12.24 1.36
C CYS A 191 7.84 -11.86 0.80
N GLY A 192 7.48 -10.58 0.89
CA GLY A 192 6.34 -10.05 0.15
C GLY A 192 6.74 -9.55 -1.23
N ASN A 193 5.83 -9.65 -2.18
CA ASN A 193 6.00 -9.10 -3.53
C ASN A 193 4.85 -8.16 -3.86
N GLU A 194 5.17 -6.97 -4.35
CA GLU A 194 4.17 -6.00 -4.79
C GLU A 194 4.69 -5.26 -6.03
N PHE A 195 3.80 -4.93 -6.95
CA PHE A 195 4.13 -4.23 -8.20
C PHE A 195 3.65 -2.76 -8.19
N THR A 196 2.62 -2.45 -7.41
CA THR A 196 1.98 -1.14 -7.45
C THR A 196 2.75 -0.13 -6.60
N PHE A 197 3.35 0.87 -7.25
CA PHE A 197 4.05 1.98 -6.57
C PHE A 197 3.19 2.67 -5.49
N HIS A 198 1.86 2.74 -5.68
CA HIS A 198 0.98 3.33 -4.68
C HIS A 198 1.01 2.59 -3.33
N MET A 199 1.14 1.26 -3.36
CA MET A 199 1.23 0.45 -2.14
C MET A 199 2.65 0.48 -1.59
N LEU A 200 3.66 0.39 -2.46
CA LEU A 200 5.07 0.41 -2.08
C LEU A 200 5.46 1.71 -1.35
N LEU A 201 5.05 2.88 -1.86
CA LEU A 201 5.39 4.16 -1.23
C LEU A 201 4.78 4.27 0.19
N VAL A 202 3.56 3.78 0.38
CA VAL A 202 2.89 3.80 1.69
C VAL A 202 3.51 2.78 2.65
N PHE A 203 3.83 1.58 2.17
CA PHE A 203 4.56 0.59 2.98
C PHE A 203 5.92 1.16 3.42
N LEU A 204 6.67 1.75 2.49
CA LEU A 204 7.96 2.37 2.79
C LEU A 204 7.80 3.52 3.78
N ASN A 205 6.69 4.28 3.76
CA ASN A 205 6.41 5.26 4.81
C ASN A 205 6.33 4.57 6.18
N PHE A 206 5.53 3.51 6.32
CA PHE A 206 5.44 2.79 7.60
C PHE A 206 6.77 2.16 8.04
N ALA A 207 7.62 1.75 7.11
CA ALA A 207 8.93 1.18 7.41
C ALA A 207 10.03 2.25 7.67
N CYS A 208 9.99 3.38 6.99
CA CYS A 208 11.10 4.37 6.91
C CYS A 208 10.85 5.66 7.69
N VAL A 209 9.63 5.93 8.20
CA VAL A 209 9.27 7.21 8.84
C VAL A 209 10.14 7.61 10.04
N GLN A 210 10.94 6.71 10.61
CA GLN A 210 11.88 7.06 11.68
C GLN A 210 13.30 7.43 11.22
N LEU A 211 13.69 7.17 9.96
CA LEU A 211 15.00 7.59 9.42
C LEU A 211 15.09 9.12 9.28
N PHE A 212 13.97 9.78 8.99
CA PHE A 212 13.91 11.25 8.95
C PHE A 212 13.89 11.89 10.35
N LEU A 213 13.32 11.20 11.34
CA LEU A 213 13.34 11.67 12.73
C LEU A 213 14.73 11.57 13.35
N SER A 214 15.58 10.62 12.96
CA SER A 214 16.98 10.62 13.42
C SER A 214 17.73 11.87 12.98
N ASP A 215 17.54 12.36 11.75
CA ASP A 215 18.17 13.60 11.29
C ASP A 215 17.56 14.86 11.95
N PHE A 216 16.26 14.87 12.22
CA PHE A 216 15.60 15.96 12.94
C PHE A 216 15.96 16.01 14.44
N ILE A 217 16.12 14.85 15.09
CA ILE A 217 16.52 14.72 16.50
C ILE A 217 18.01 15.00 16.67
N LEU A 218 18.86 14.48 15.77
CA LEU A 218 20.31 14.74 15.75
C LEU A 218 20.59 16.22 15.53
N ASN A 219 19.75 16.92 14.75
CA ASN A 219 19.95 18.33 14.49
C ASN A 219 19.20 19.26 15.45
N HIS A 220 17.99 18.94 15.96
CA HIS A 220 17.09 19.96 16.54
C HIS A 220 16.33 19.64 17.85
N CYS A 221 16.31 18.43 18.44
CA CYS A 221 15.79 18.24 19.83
C CYS A 221 15.97 16.80 20.37
N GLY A 222 16.63 16.66 21.54
CA GLY A 222 16.95 15.39 22.19
C GLY A 222 15.81 14.72 22.98
N THR A 223 14.65 14.52 22.38
CA THR A 223 13.54 13.73 22.96
C THR A 223 13.21 12.53 22.08
N GLU A 224 12.79 11.43 22.70
CA GLU A 224 12.39 10.20 21.99
C GLU A 224 11.43 10.51 20.82
N PRO A 225 11.57 9.81 19.67
CA PRO A 225 10.73 10.08 18.52
C PRO A 225 9.26 9.83 18.86
N PRO A 226 8.35 10.80 18.68
CA PRO A 226 6.93 10.53 18.80
C PRO A 226 6.57 9.46 17.75
N GLY A 227 5.89 8.39 18.16
CA GLY A 227 5.33 7.44 17.21
C GLY A 227 4.38 8.21 16.30
N LEU A 228 4.67 8.26 14.99
CA LEU A 228 3.87 9.01 14.03
C LEU A 228 2.60 8.22 13.73
N SER A 229 1.61 8.40 14.62
CA SER A 229 0.24 7.98 14.36
C SER A 229 -0.48 9.08 13.58
N PHE A 230 -0.92 8.77 12.37
CA PHE A 230 -1.75 9.65 11.55
C PHE A 230 -3.23 9.33 11.77
N GLN A 231 -4.06 10.36 11.71
CA GLN A 231 -5.49 10.16 11.52
C GLN A 231 -5.82 10.26 10.03
N ILE A 232 -6.63 9.34 9.52
CA ILE A 232 -7.12 9.35 8.14
C ILE A 232 -8.65 9.22 8.11
N SER A 233 -9.26 9.66 7.03
CA SER A 233 -10.69 9.47 6.73
C SER A 233 -10.87 8.70 5.42
N PRO A 234 -10.75 7.37 5.47
CA PRO A 234 -10.65 6.54 4.26
C PRO A 234 -11.97 6.44 3.48
N TRP A 235 -13.09 6.85 4.09
CA TRP A 235 -14.44 6.72 3.54
C TRP A 235 -14.93 7.95 2.79
N LEU A 236 -14.17 9.06 2.80
CA LEU A 236 -14.57 10.36 2.27
C LEU A 236 -15.02 10.32 0.79
N GLY A 237 -14.47 9.40 -0.01
CA GLY A 237 -14.83 9.23 -1.41
C GLY A 237 -16.09 8.39 -1.69
N ALA A 238 -16.77 7.87 -0.66
CA ALA A 238 -17.94 7.02 -0.84
C ALA A 238 -19.16 7.83 -1.32
N LYS A 239 -19.92 7.25 -2.26
CA LYS A 239 -21.10 7.89 -2.89
C LYS A 239 -22.41 7.13 -2.69
N ILE A 240 -22.32 5.88 -2.25
CA ILE A 240 -23.44 4.95 -2.12
C ILE A 240 -23.40 4.34 -0.72
N ASN A 241 -24.57 3.94 -0.20
CA ASN A 241 -24.71 3.33 1.12
C ASN A 241 -24.16 4.19 2.27
N VAL A 242 -24.34 5.52 2.18
CA VAL A 242 -23.93 6.49 3.20
C VAL A 242 -25.17 6.91 3.97
N ASN A 243 -25.20 6.64 5.28
CA ASN A 243 -26.36 6.99 6.11
C ASN A 243 -26.24 8.41 6.66
N LYS A 244 -25.03 8.81 7.11
CA LYS A 244 -24.76 10.13 7.69
C LYS A 244 -23.46 10.71 7.17
N ILE A 245 -23.30 12.02 7.28
CA ILE A 245 -22.05 12.71 6.92
C ILE A 245 -20.87 12.19 7.75
N ASP A 246 -21.11 11.92 9.02
CA ASP A 246 -20.10 11.40 9.95
C ASP A 246 -19.51 10.07 9.44
N ASP A 247 -20.27 9.26 8.73
CA ASP A 247 -19.77 8.00 8.14
C ASP A 247 -18.66 8.25 7.10
N LEU A 248 -18.72 9.38 6.38
CA LEU A 248 -17.73 9.79 5.38
C LEU A 248 -16.50 10.44 6.01
N THR A 249 -16.70 11.26 7.04
CA THR A 249 -15.67 12.12 7.63
C THR A 249 -15.04 11.53 8.89
N ARG A 250 -15.56 10.41 9.40
CA ARG A 250 -14.99 9.70 10.55
C ARG A 250 -13.52 9.39 10.34
N THR A 251 -12.80 9.38 11.45
CA THR A 251 -11.36 9.15 11.49
C THR A 251 -11.04 7.74 11.94
N THR A 252 -9.89 7.25 11.50
CA THR A 252 -9.22 6.08 12.07
C THR A 252 -7.73 6.38 12.18
N THR A 253 -7.06 5.75 13.14
CA THR A 253 -5.64 5.98 13.44
C THR A 253 -4.79 4.91 12.77
N VAL A 254 -3.70 5.34 12.13
CA VAL A 254 -2.73 4.50 11.44
C VAL A 254 -1.30 4.90 11.85
N PRO A 255 -0.35 3.97 12.05
CA PRO A 255 -0.58 2.54 12.10
C PRO A 255 -1.10 2.09 13.49
N ASP A 256 -1.82 0.97 13.54
CA ASP A 256 -2.29 0.35 14.80
C ASP A 256 -1.18 -0.39 15.56
N ILE A 257 -0.13 -0.80 14.84
CA ILE A 257 1.13 -1.30 15.39
C ILE A 257 2.28 -0.54 14.74
N ASP A 258 3.35 -0.29 15.48
CA ASP A 258 4.58 0.27 14.91
C ASP A 258 5.41 -0.89 14.33
N PRO A 259 5.57 -1.01 13.00
CA PRO A 259 6.27 -2.15 12.39
C PRO A 259 7.70 -2.27 12.88
N ARG A 260 8.42 -1.14 13.00
CA ARG A 260 9.82 -1.10 13.40
C ARG A 260 9.96 -1.53 14.86
N ARG A 261 9.20 -0.93 15.77
CA ARG A 261 9.25 -1.32 17.20
C ARG A 261 8.81 -2.76 17.38
N THR A 262 7.86 -3.24 16.59
CA THR A 262 7.42 -4.64 16.62
C THR A 262 8.57 -5.56 16.22
N LEU A 263 9.27 -5.26 15.12
CA LEU A 263 10.46 -6.00 14.67
C LEU A 263 11.62 -5.91 15.69
N GLU A 264 11.87 -4.74 16.29
CA GLU A 264 12.91 -4.54 17.31
C GLU A 264 12.59 -5.28 18.63
N SER A 265 11.33 -5.30 19.06
CA SER A 265 10.89 -5.98 20.30
C SER A 265 10.89 -7.51 20.19
N GLN A 266 10.60 -8.02 18.99
CA GLN A 266 10.62 -9.45 18.66
C GLN A 266 12.01 -9.92 18.19
N ALA A 267 12.99 -9.01 18.19
CA ALA A 267 14.32 -9.27 17.70
C ALA A 267 15.00 -10.43 18.43
N GLU A 268 14.76 -10.69 19.72
CA GLU A 268 15.46 -11.79 20.40
C GLU A 268 14.98 -13.17 19.94
N GLU A 269 13.67 -13.40 19.79
CA GLU A 269 13.14 -14.69 19.35
C GLU A 269 13.33 -14.91 17.84
N VAL A 270 13.21 -13.84 17.05
CA VAL A 270 13.37 -13.91 15.59
C VAL A 270 14.85 -13.88 15.15
N LYS A 271 15.74 -13.14 15.85
CA LYS A 271 17.21 -13.24 15.62
C LYS A 271 17.76 -14.58 16.05
N ALA A 272 17.19 -15.24 17.07
CA ALA A 272 17.59 -16.59 17.44
C ALA A 272 17.39 -17.59 16.28
N LEU A 273 16.41 -17.34 15.41
CA LEU A 273 16.14 -18.13 14.20
C LEU A 273 16.84 -17.56 12.94
N ASN A 274 17.45 -16.38 13.02
CA ASN A 274 18.12 -15.68 11.91
C ASN A 274 17.26 -15.61 10.64
N LEU A 275 16.00 -15.21 10.80
CA LEU A 275 15.02 -15.14 9.71
C LEU A 275 15.02 -13.77 9.03
N ASP A 276 14.92 -13.79 7.70
CA ASP A 276 14.84 -12.58 6.89
C ASP A 276 13.37 -12.15 6.66
N PHE A 277 13.16 -10.83 6.72
CA PHE A 277 11.94 -10.17 6.27
C PHE A 277 12.28 -9.26 5.10
N SER A 278 11.60 -9.44 3.96
CA SER A 278 11.87 -8.64 2.77
C SER A 278 10.60 -8.31 1.97
N MET A 279 10.67 -7.23 1.20
CA MET A 279 9.64 -6.84 0.23
C MET A 279 10.30 -6.57 -1.12
N VAL A 280 9.82 -7.22 -2.18
CA VAL A 280 10.36 -7.12 -3.53
C VAL A 280 9.38 -6.40 -4.43
N ALA A 281 9.83 -5.28 -5.01
CA ALA A 281 9.09 -4.54 -6.02
C ALA A 281 9.21 -5.23 -7.40
N GLY A 282 8.08 -5.52 -8.06
CA GLY A 282 8.06 -6.07 -9.41
C GLY A 282 6.86 -6.98 -9.71
N GLU A 283 6.62 -7.27 -10.99
CA GLU A 283 5.53 -8.17 -11.40
C GLU A 283 5.85 -9.62 -11.01
N PHE A 284 4.86 -10.32 -10.46
CA PHE A 284 5.05 -11.63 -9.83
C PHE A 284 5.63 -12.69 -10.80
N CYS A 285 5.08 -12.83 -11.99
CA CYS A 285 5.56 -13.81 -12.97
C CYS A 285 6.95 -13.47 -13.48
N GLU A 286 7.26 -12.19 -13.68
CA GLU A 286 8.59 -11.75 -14.12
C GLU A 286 9.67 -11.97 -13.06
N MET A 287 9.34 -11.74 -11.79
CA MET A 287 10.30 -11.89 -10.68
C MET A 287 10.49 -13.36 -10.30
N TYR A 288 9.39 -14.09 -10.13
CA TYR A 288 9.39 -15.45 -9.58
C TYR A 288 9.30 -16.55 -10.63
N GLY A 289 9.04 -16.21 -11.90
CA GLY A 289 9.14 -17.16 -13.01
C GLY A 289 10.58 -17.46 -13.46
N GLN A 290 11.58 -16.79 -12.87
CA GLN A 290 13.00 -16.96 -13.19
C GLN A 290 13.53 -18.29 -12.63
N SER A 291 14.45 -18.94 -13.34
CA SER A 291 15.06 -20.21 -12.89
C SER A 291 15.75 -20.13 -11.53
N LYS A 292 16.19 -18.93 -11.12
CA LYS A 292 16.82 -18.70 -9.81
C LYS A 292 15.84 -18.82 -8.64
N GLU A 293 14.54 -18.77 -8.89
CA GLU A 293 13.47 -18.87 -7.88
C GLU A 293 12.85 -20.27 -7.79
N GLU A 294 13.29 -21.19 -8.66
CA GLU A 294 12.75 -22.55 -8.73
C GLU A 294 13.08 -23.36 -7.46
N GLY A 295 12.04 -23.95 -6.85
CA GLY A 295 12.17 -24.81 -5.67
C GLY A 295 12.66 -24.11 -4.40
N ARG A 296 12.62 -22.77 -4.32
CA ARG A 296 13.16 -22.02 -3.17
C ARG A 296 12.16 -21.82 -2.04
N TRP A 297 10.88 -21.83 -2.31
CA TRP A 297 9.86 -21.42 -1.36
C TRP A 297 9.19 -22.64 -0.74
N ASP A 298 9.09 -22.69 0.59
CA ASP A 298 8.42 -23.79 1.28
C ASP A 298 6.90 -23.59 1.32
N ALA A 299 6.46 -22.33 1.24
CA ALA A 299 5.06 -22.02 1.01
C ALA A 299 4.87 -20.74 0.19
N VAL A 300 3.73 -20.66 -0.48
CA VAL A 300 3.20 -19.43 -1.06
C VAL A 300 1.88 -19.13 -0.35
N ALA A 301 1.75 -17.93 0.23
CA ALA A 301 0.57 -17.46 0.92
C ALA A 301 -0.10 -16.35 0.10
N SER A 302 -1.21 -16.67 -0.58
CA SER A 302 -1.94 -15.71 -1.42
C SER A 302 -3.23 -15.23 -0.75
N CYS A 303 -3.41 -13.91 -0.69
CA CYS A 303 -4.59 -13.27 -0.12
C CYS A 303 -5.20 -12.27 -1.12
N PHE A 304 -6.39 -12.55 -1.67
CA PHE A 304 -7.04 -11.70 -2.70
C PHE A 304 -6.12 -11.40 -3.92
N PHE A 305 -5.33 -12.41 -4.32
CA PHE A 305 -4.29 -12.24 -5.35
C PHE A 305 -4.55 -13.03 -6.64
N LEU A 306 -5.03 -14.27 -6.57
CA LEU A 306 -5.10 -15.15 -7.75
C LEU A 306 -6.05 -14.63 -8.85
N ASP A 307 -7.06 -13.85 -8.48
CA ASP A 307 -8.03 -13.23 -9.39
C ASP A 307 -7.50 -11.94 -10.05
N THR A 308 -6.34 -11.44 -9.65
CA THR A 308 -5.64 -10.33 -10.33
C THR A 308 -4.92 -10.79 -11.61
N ALA A 309 -4.73 -12.10 -11.78
CA ALA A 309 -4.00 -12.69 -12.88
C ALA A 309 -4.68 -12.46 -14.23
N PRO A 310 -3.95 -12.00 -15.27
CA PRO A 310 -4.44 -12.08 -16.64
C PRO A 310 -4.68 -13.53 -17.09
N SER A 311 -3.92 -14.47 -16.51
CA SER A 311 -4.06 -15.90 -16.70
C SER A 311 -3.77 -16.61 -15.38
N ILE A 312 -4.80 -17.15 -14.73
CA ILE A 312 -4.63 -17.90 -13.48
C ILE A 312 -3.71 -19.12 -13.66
N ALA A 313 -3.72 -19.74 -14.84
CA ALA A 313 -2.82 -20.84 -15.16
C ALA A 313 -1.35 -20.42 -15.18
N GLU A 314 -1.05 -19.16 -15.51
CA GLU A 314 0.30 -18.61 -15.46
C GLU A 314 0.77 -18.46 -14.01
N TYR A 315 -0.08 -17.86 -13.15
CA TYR A 315 0.21 -17.74 -11.72
C TYR A 315 0.42 -19.10 -11.08
N LEU A 316 -0.47 -20.07 -11.31
CA LEU A 316 -0.34 -21.42 -10.74
C LEU A 316 0.93 -22.14 -11.21
N ARG A 317 1.36 -21.95 -12.47
CA ARG A 317 2.62 -22.52 -12.97
C ARG A 317 3.83 -21.89 -12.30
N VAL A 318 3.84 -20.57 -12.13
CA VAL A 318 4.92 -19.87 -11.42
C VAL A 318 4.97 -20.32 -9.97
N ILE A 319 3.84 -20.29 -9.25
CA ILE A 319 3.73 -20.78 -7.88
C ILE A 319 4.27 -22.20 -7.75
N HIS A 320 3.82 -23.12 -8.62
CA HIS A 320 4.29 -24.49 -8.59
C HIS A 320 5.80 -24.62 -8.80
N ARG A 321 6.41 -23.82 -9.69
CA ARG A 321 7.87 -23.82 -9.91
C ARG A 321 8.63 -23.25 -8.72
N CYS A 322 8.10 -22.22 -8.08
CA CYS A 322 8.71 -21.59 -6.92
C CYS A 322 8.74 -22.51 -5.70
N LEU A 323 7.73 -23.37 -5.56
CA LEU A 323 7.60 -24.28 -4.43
C LEU A 323 8.65 -25.39 -4.44
N SER A 324 9.28 -25.60 -3.29
CA SER A 324 10.13 -26.75 -3.02
C SER A 324 9.29 -28.05 -3.05
N THR A 325 9.95 -29.21 -3.15
CA THR A 325 9.22 -30.48 -3.11
C THR A 325 8.50 -30.64 -1.77
N GLY A 326 7.18 -30.78 -1.80
CA GLY A 326 6.34 -30.82 -0.60
C GLY A 326 5.89 -29.45 -0.10
N GLY A 327 6.32 -28.36 -0.75
CA GLY A 327 5.84 -27.02 -0.45
C GLY A 327 4.37 -26.81 -0.79
N VAL A 328 3.74 -25.84 -0.13
CA VAL A 328 2.28 -25.66 -0.17
C VAL A 328 1.85 -24.28 -0.65
N LEU A 329 0.72 -24.23 -1.36
CA LEU A 329 -0.02 -22.99 -1.63
C LEU A 329 -1.15 -22.86 -0.62
N VAL A 330 -1.12 -21.82 0.20
CA VAL A 330 -2.21 -21.43 1.11
C VAL A 330 -2.91 -20.21 0.51
N ASN A 331 -4.13 -20.40 0.01
CA ASN A 331 -4.88 -19.34 -0.68
C ASN A 331 -6.16 -18.96 0.07
N PHE A 332 -6.38 -17.66 0.24
CA PHE A 332 -7.64 -17.07 0.66
C PHE A 332 -8.04 -15.94 -0.29
N GLY A 333 -9.27 -15.97 -0.79
CA GLY A 333 -9.79 -14.87 -1.59
C GLY A 333 -10.92 -15.30 -2.53
N PRO A 334 -11.64 -14.32 -3.10
CA PRO A 334 -12.66 -14.58 -4.11
C PRO A 334 -12.04 -14.92 -5.47
N LEU A 335 -12.90 -15.13 -6.46
CA LEU A 335 -12.53 -15.22 -7.88
C LEU A 335 -13.16 -14.04 -8.65
N LEU A 336 -12.88 -12.81 -8.21
CA LEU A 336 -13.33 -11.59 -8.88
C LEU A 336 -12.28 -11.19 -9.92
N TYR A 337 -12.29 -11.89 -11.07
CA TYR A 337 -11.25 -11.73 -12.07
C TYR A 337 -11.14 -10.28 -12.56
N HIS A 338 -9.99 -9.66 -12.30
CA HIS A 338 -9.69 -8.27 -12.68
C HIS A 338 -9.86 -8.04 -14.19
N TRP A 339 -9.60 -9.09 -14.98
CA TRP A 339 -9.63 -9.11 -16.43
C TRP A 339 -10.95 -9.65 -17.01
N SER A 340 -12.01 -9.79 -16.21
CA SER A 340 -13.33 -10.27 -16.69
C SER A 340 -14.07 -9.29 -17.61
N GLY A 341 -13.45 -8.14 -17.92
CA GLY A 341 -13.86 -7.24 -19.00
C GLY A 341 -13.52 -7.80 -20.38
N PRO A 342 -13.25 -6.96 -21.40
CA PRO A 342 -12.81 -7.46 -22.71
C PRO A 342 -11.60 -8.38 -22.55
N SER A 343 -11.59 -9.52 -23.26
CA SER A 343 -10.63 -10.64 -23.12
C SER A 343 -9.17 -10.33 -23.51
N LEU A 344 -8.77 -9.06 -23.49
CA LEU A 344 -7.49 -8.57 -23.98
C LEU A 344 -6.72 -7.89 -22.85
N ARG A 345 -5.44 -8.23 -22.72
CA ARG A 345 -4.49 -7.38 -21.97
C ARG A 345 -4.44 -6.00 -22.64
N PRO A 346 -4.05 -4.91 -21.95
CA PRO A 346 -4.00 -3.57 -22.53
C PRO A 346 -2.98 -3.49 -23.69
N SER A 347 -2.02 -4.43 -23.71
CA SER A 347 -1.01 -4.61 -24.75
C SER A 347 -1.39 -5.58 -25.87
N GLN A 348 -2.53 -6.29 -25.79
CA GLN A 348 -2.92 -7.32 -26.75
C GLN A 348 -4.04 -6.83 -27.67
N SER A 349 -3.87 -7.06 -28.97
CA SER A 349 -4.94 -6.87 -29.96
C SER A 349 -5.80 -8.14 -30.09
N ILE A 350 -7.03 -8.00 -30.59
CA ILE A 350 -7.95 -9.11 -30.90
C ILE A 350 -7.27 -10.18 -31.76
N ASP A 351 -6.42 -9.77 -32.71
CA ASP A 351 -5.71 -10.67 -33.61
C ASP A 351 -4.68 -11.57 -32.92
N MET A 352 -4.18 -11.17 -31.74
CA MET A 352 -3.24 -11.99 -30.95
C MET A 352 -3.95 -13.08 -30.13
N TYR A 353 -5.23 -12.89 -29.79
CA TYR A 353 -6.01 -13.85 -29.00
C TYR A 353 -6.37 -15.10 -29.81
N TYR A 354 -6.69 -14.96 -31.10
CA TYR A 354 -7.10 -16.07 -31.97
C TYR A 354 -5.94 -16.84 -32.64
N LYS A 355 -4.69 -16.52 -32.33
CA LYS A 355 -3.49 -17.13 -32.93
C LYS A 355 -2.78 -18.17 -32.05
N LYS A 356 -3.37 -18.57 -30.92
CA LYS A 356 -2.80 -19.60 -30.04
C LYS A 356 -3.55 -20.92 -30.11
#